data_AF-X1MK21-F1
#
_entry.id   AF-X1MK21-F1
#
_cell.length_a   1.000
_cell.length_b   1.000
_cell.length_c   1.000
_cell.angle_alpha   90.00
_cell.angle_beta   90.00
_cell.angle_gamma   90.00
#
_symmetry.space_group_name_H-M   'P 1'
#
loop_
_entity.id
_entity.type
_entity.pdbx_description
1 polymer ?
#
loop_
_entity_poly.entity_id
_entity_poly.type
_entity_poly.pdbx_seq_one_letter_code
_entity_poly.pdbx_strand_id
1 'polypeptide(L)' 'VVIKVNDFACQRKLGQTSRNPRWAIAYKFPPEEEVTRILDIKVSVGRTGALTPVAVLRPVPTR' A
#
# COMPACT_ATOMS: atom_id res chain seq x y z
N VAL A 1 9.23 -5.55 1.89
CA VAL A 1 10.08 -6.66 2.40
C VAL A 1 10.38 -6.46 3.90
N VAL A 2 10.59 -7.52 4.68
CA VAL A 2 11.04 -7.41 6.08
C VAL A 2 12.45 -7.97 6.20
N ILE A 3 13.36 -7.17 6.75
CA ILE A 3 14.76 -7.57 6.98
C ILE A 3 14.88 -7.96 8.45
N LYS A 4 15.43 -9.14 8.73
CA LYS A 4 15.57 -9.70 10.08
C LYS A 4 17.01 -10.17 10.31
N VAL A 5 17.54 -9.92 11.50
CA VAL A 5 18.79 -10.54 11.95
C VAL A 5 18.57 -12.04 12.14
N ASN A 6 19.36 -12.87 11.47
CA ASN A 6 19.13 -14.31 11.45
C ASN A 6 19.49 -15.01 12.79
N ASP A 7 20.51 -14.52 13.50
CA ASP A 7 20.94 -15.12 14.76
C ASP A 7 20.00 -14.80 15.93
N PHE A 8 19.44 -15.83 16.55
CA PHE A 8 18.55 -15.73 17.70
C PHE A 8 19.24 -15.20 18.98
N ALA A 9 20.54 -15.43 19.15
CA ALA A 9 21.26 -14.87 20.30
C ALA A 9 21.36 -13.34 20.19
N CYS A 10 21.67 -12.83 19.00
CA CYS A 10 21.58 -11.42 18.68
C CYS A 10 20.15 -10.87 18.86
N GLN A 11 19.11 -11.58 18.42
CA GLN A 11 17.73 -11.11 18.64
C GLN A 11 17.40 -10.94 20.13
N ARG A 12 17.80 -11.87 20.99
CA ARG A 12 17.59 -11.77 22.45
C ARG A 12 18.35 -10.59 23.06
N LYS A 13 19.60 -10.37 22.64
CA LYS A 13 20.43 -9.23 23.10
C LYS A 13 19.84 -7.89 22.66
N LEU A 14 19.34 -7.81 21.42
CA LEU A 14 18.73 -6.60 20.87
C LEU A 14 17.34 -6.33 21.46
N GLY A 15 16.60 -7.38 21.82
CA GLY A 15 15.31 -7.28 22.46
C GLY A 15 14.24 -6.58 21.61
N GLN A 16 13.21 -6.06 22.26
CA GLN A 16 12.08 -5.36 21.62
C GLN A 16 11.63 -4.17 22.45
N THR A 17 11.01 -3.19 21.79
CA THR A 17 10.25 -2.13 22.46
C THR A 17 8.80 -2.58 22.65
N SER A 18 7.98 -1.81 23.36
CA SER A 18 6.55 -2.12 23.55
C SER A 18 5.75 -2.21 22.25
N ARG A 19 6.27 -1.69 21.14
CA ARG A 19 5.60 -1.70 19.83
C ARG A 19 6.31 -2.58 18.81
N ASN A 20 7.64 -2.52 18.72
CA ASN A 20 8.40 -3.15 17.64
C ASN A 20 9.68 -3.85 18.12
N PRO A 21 10.08 -4.99 17.50
CA PRO A 21 11.39 -5.63 17.74
C PRO A 21 12.54 -4.77 17.19
N ARG A 22 13.70 -4.79 17.87
CA ARG A 22 14.88 -4.02 17.42
C ARG A 22 15.70 -4.73 16.35
N TRP A 23 15.52 -6.03 16.20
CA TRP A 23 16.29 -6.90 15.30
C TRP A 23 15.63 -7.11 13.93
N ALA A 24 14.50 -6.44 13.67
CA ALA A 24 13.80 -6.51 12.40
C ALA A 24 13.27 -5.13 11.97
N ILE A 25 13.33 -4.85 10.67
CA ILE A 25 12.78 -3.63 10.08
C ILE A 25 11.97 -3.95 8.83
N ALA A 26 10.79 -3.33 8.71
CA ALA A 26 9.96 -3.41 7.52
C ALA A 26 10.45 -2.38 6.50
N TYR A 27 11.04 -2.85 5.41
CA TYR A 27 11.35 -2.05 4.24
C TYR A 27 10.12 -2.00 3.32
N LYS A 28 9.38 -0.91 3.43
CA LYS A 28 8.14 -0.72 2.65
C LYS A 28 8.47 -0.28 1.23
N PHE A 29 7.75 -0.84 0.27
CA PHE A 29 7.76 -0.35 -1.10
C PHE A 29 7.04 1.00 -1.18
N PRO A 30 7.31 1.81 -2.23
CA PRO A 30 6.49 2.98 -2.49
C PRO A 30 5.01 2.57 -2.56
N PRO A 31 4.10 3.40 -2.02
CA PRO A 31 2.68 3.11 -2.07
C PRO A 31 2.21 3.08 -3.54
N GLU A 32 1.45 2.05 -3.90
CA GLU A 32 0.80 1.94 -5.21
C GLU A 32 -0.51 2.73 -5.27
N GLU A 33 -1.08 3.03 -4.10
CA GLU A 33 -2.34 3.74 -3.95
C GLU A 33 -2.11 5.17 -3.46
N GLU A 34 -2.69 6.13 -4.16
CA GLU A 34 -2.63 7.56 -3.84
C GLU A 34 -4.04 8.13 -3.68
N VAL A 35 -4.23 9.02 -2.71
CA VAL A 35 -5.52 9.67 -2.48
C VAL A 35 -5.67 10.83 -3.47
N THR A 36 -6.71 10.78 -4.30
CA THR A 36 -7.04 11.83 -5.26
C THR A 36 -8.51 12.26 -5.18
N ARG A 37 -8.85 13.35 -5.88
CA ARG A 37 -10.22 13.86 -5.95
C ARG A 37 -10.95 13.30 -7.16
N ILE A 38 -12.19 12.89 -6.94
CA ILE A 38 -13.15 12.60 -8.02
C ILE A 38 -13.59 13.93 -8.61
N LEU A 39 -13.44 14.07 -9.92
CA LEU A 39 -13.87 15.25 -10.68
C LEU A 39 -15.26 15.05 -11.27
N ASP A 40 -15.58 13.84 -11.72
CA ASP A 40 -16.85 13.50 -12.35
C ASP A 40 -17.10 11.98 -12.28
N ILE A 41 -18.34 11.54 -12.48
CA ILE A 41 -18.70 10.12 -12.59
C ILE A 41 -19.51 9.94 -13.88
N LYS A 42 -18.91 9.24 -14.84
CA LYS A 42 -19.52 8.96 -16.15
C LYS A 42 -20.08 7.55 -16.18
N VAL A 43 -21.14 7.34 -16.95
CA VAL A 43 -21.74 6.02 -17.12
C VAL A 43 -21.28 5.43 -18.45
N SER A 44 -20.66 4.25 -18.41
CA SER A 44 -20.30 3.46 -19.57
C SER A 44 -21.34 2.35 -19.79
N VAL A 45 -21.76 2.15 -21.04
CA VAL A 45 -22.69 1.07 -21.42
C VAL A 45 -21.88 -0.11 -21.93
N GLY A 46 -22.00 -1.26 -21.26
CA GLY A 46 -21.37 -2.51 -21.67
C GLY A 46 -22.07 -3.14 -22.87
N ARG A 47 -21.41 -4.12 -23.51
CA ARG A 47 -21.93 -4.82 -24.70
C ARG A 47 -23.30 -5.49 -24.51
N THR A 48 -23.65 -5.82 -23.27
CA THR A 48 -24.94 -6.43 -22.89
C THR A 48 -25.95 -5.41 -22.33
N GLY A 49 -25.66 -4.11 -22.39
CA GLY A 49 -26.51 -3.04 -21.86
C GLY A 49 -26.27 -2.71 -20.37
N ALA A 50 -25.33 -3.38 -19.71
CA ALA A 50 -24.98 -3.09 -18.32
C ALA A 50 -24.40 -1.67 -18.17
N LEU A 51 -24.89 -0.90 -17.20
CA LEU A 51 -24.40 0.46 -16.91
C LEU A 51 -23.32 0.40 -15.83
N THR A 52 -22.09 0.78 -16.18
CA THR A 52 -20.94 0.80 -15.27
C THR A 52 -20.55 2.25 -14.98
N PRO A 53 -20.61 2.71 -13.71
CA PRO A 53 -20.10 4.04 -13.35
C PRO A 53 -18.57 4.02 -13.33
N VAL A 54 -17.96 4.98 -14.03
CA VAL A 54 -16.50 5.18 -14.11
C VAL A 54 -16.18 6.57 -13.56
N ALA A 55 -15.36 6.62 -12.51
CA ALA A 55 -14.92 7.87 -11.91
C ALA A 55 -13.82 8.52 -12.77
N VAL A 56 -13.99 9.80 -13.09
CA VAL A 56 -12.95 10.65 -13.64
C VAL A 56 -12.20 11.26 -12.48
N LEU A 57 -10.93 10.90 -12.33
CA LEU A 57 -10.10 11.33 -11.22
C LEU A 57 -9.17 12.47 -11.63
N ARG A 58 -8.82 13.34 -10.69
CA ARG A 58 -7.70 14.26 -10.87
C ARG A 58 -6.42 13.42 -11.07
N PRO A 59 -5.63 13.67 -12.14
CA PRO A 59 -4.41 12.93 -12.38
C PRO A 59 -3.48 12.98 -11.18
N VAL A 60 -3.00 11.81 -10.77
CA VAL A 60 -1.96 11.64 -9.77
C VAL A 60 -0.83 10.83 -10.40
N PRO A 61 0.43 11.13 -10.06
CA PRO A 61 1.55 10.34 -10.56
C PRO A 61 1.51 8.95 -9.93
N THR A 62 1.02 7.97 -10.69
CA THR A 62 1.23 6.55 -10.41
C THR A 62 2.63 6.17 -10.88
N ARG A 63 3.49 5.74 -9.96
CA ARG A 63 4.81 5.18 -10.26
C ARG A 63 4.78 3.66 -10.09
#